data_AF-A0A936I9S6-F1
#
_entry.id   AF-A0A936I9S6-F1
#
_cell.length_a   1.000
_cell.length_b   1.000
_cell.length_c   1.000
_cell.angle_alpha   90.00
_cell.angle_beta   90.00
_cell.angle_gamma   90.00
#
_symmetry.space_group_name_H-M   'P 1'
#
loop_
_entity.id
_entity.type
_entity.pdbx_description
1 polymer ?
#
loop_
_entity_poly.entity_id
_entity_poly.type
_entity_poly.pdbx_seq_one_letter_code
_entity_poly.pdbx_strand_id
1 'polypeptide(L)'
;MSFFQKRFTYFISFLVLYACDTEQEPAPAYLTVQDFSFQAKPGEGTSRQNITDAWIYVNNQYVGAYELPATIPVLSSGLLEVLIQAGFRKNGRITSPSRYELLEPYQTTALFDPLETTQLAPSTAYQANLDFTFLEEFEGVHFLNIDRDGNSETKILLSTVEDAFEGLRSGVIELTKDRKSLLAVYDIEKVIPQSPDPIILELHFKADIPFSIGFLGNKGALGEDYLINASLLPKKEWTKAYFDFRDIINDSNANGYRLAISANFQEDTAIAIQRILLDNIKVVHR
;
A
#
# COMPACT_ATOMS: atom_id res chain seq x y z
N MET A 1 27.89 68.23 51.21
CA MET A 1 28.22 67.74 49.85
C MET A 1 28.32 66.23 49.93
N SER A 2 27.21 65.52 49.69
CA SER A 2 26.87 64.91 48.39
C SER A 2 27.89 63.88 47.92
N PHE A 3 27.50 62.60 47.86
CA PHE A 3 27.33 61.83 46.62
C PHE A 3 27.07 60.35 47.02
N PHE A 4 25.81 59.94 47.12
CA PHE A 4 24.99 59.27 46.08
C PHE A 4 25.33 57.77 45.85
N GLN A 5 24.40 56.94 46.36
CA GLN A 5 23.87 55.70 45.80
C GLN A 5 24.79 54.79 44.95
N LYS A 6 25.10 53.60 45.49
CA LYS A 6 25.08 52.33 44.75
C LYS A 6 24.55 51.21 45.64
N ARG A 7 23.25 51.21 45.90
CA ARG A 7 22.51 49.99 46.28
C ARG A 7 22.01 49.39 44.97
N PHE A 8 22.89 48.65 44.29
CA PHE A 8 22.53 47.93 43.07
C PHE A 8 21.99 46.56 43.48
N THR A 9 20.67 46.55 43.70
CA THR A 9 19.73 45.50 43.32
C THR A 9 20.34 44.10 43.10
N TYR A 10 20.45 43.31 44.18
CA TYR A 10 20.36 41.85 44.11
C TYR A 10 19.04 41.42 44.75
N PHE A 11 17.96 41.80 44.08
CA PHE A 11 16.63 41.23 44.28
C PHE A 11 16.31 40.57 42.94
N ILE A 12 15.76 39.35 42.95
CA ILE A 12 15.54 38.45 41.79
C ILE A 12 16.65 37.40 41.62
N SER A 13 16.69 36.40 42.51
CA SER A 13 17.29 35.09 42.21
C SER A 13 16.73 33.98 43.12
N PHE A 14 15.43 33.99 43.41
CA PHE A 14 14.85 32.95 44.29
C PHE A 14 13.40 32.58 43.96
N LEU A 15 12.99 32.66 42.68
CA LEU A 15 11.58 32.52 42.33
C LEU A 15 11.35 31.87 40.95
N VAL A 16 11.98 30.74 40.64
CA VAL A 16 11.57 29.91 39.47
C VAL A 16 11.86 28.41 39.64
N LEU A 17 11.54 27.80 40.79
CA LEU A 17 11.62 26.32 40.93
C LEU A 17 10.30 25.65 41.36
N TYR A 18 9.18 26.38 41.34
CA TYR A 18 7.84 25.84 41.63
C TYR A 18 7.00 25.61 40.38
N ALA A 19 7.59 25.01 39.35
CA ALA A 19 6.85 24.47 38.20
C ALA A 19 7.09 22.95 38.10
N CYS A 20 6.93 22.26 39.24
CA CYS A 20 6.71 20.82 39.21
C CYS A 20 5.20 20.65 39.25
N ASP A 21 4.62 20.20 38.15
CA ASP A 21 3.23 19.81 38.12
C ASP A 21 3.02 18.66 39.12
N THR A 22 2.11 18.85 40.06
CA THR A 22 1.77 17.86 41.10
C THR A 22 0.48 17.12 40.78
N GLU A 23 -0.10 17.35 39.61
CA GLU A 23 -1.26 16.59 39.17
C GLU A 23 -0.88 15.11 38.98
N GLN A 24 -1.68 14.24 39.59
CA GLN A 24 -1.53 12.80 39.48
C GLN A 24 -2.04 12.39 38.10
N GLU A 25 -1.10 12.21 37.16
CA GLU A 25 -1.41 11.73 35.82
C GLU A 25 -2.19 10.41 35.90
N PRO A 26 -3.33 10.28 35.20
CA PRO A 26 -4.08 9.03 35.17
C PRO A 26 -3.20 7.92 34.60
N ALA A 27 -3.17 6.77 35.29
CA ALA A 27 -2.42 5.61 34.82
C ALA A 27 -2.96 5.16 33.45
N PRO A 28 -2.08 4.89 32.46
CA PRO A 28 -2.52 4.46 31.14
C PRO A 28 -3.16 3.07 31.20
N ALA A 29 -4.15 2.83 30.35
CA ALA A 29 -4.49 1.49 29.91
C ALA A 29 -3.64 1.13 28.67
N TYR A 30 -3.63 -0.12 28.25
CA TYR A 30 -2.89 -0.57 27.07
C TYR A 30 -3.83 -1.23 26.06
N LEU A 31 -3.61 -0.96 24.78
CA LEU A 31 -4.28 -1.62 23.67
C LEU A 31 -3.26 -2.45 22.90
N THR A 32 -3.49 -3.75 22.78
CA THR A 32 -2.78 -4.60 21.83
C THR A 32 -3.66 -4.87 20.61
N VAL A 33 -3.20 -4.44 19.44
CA VAL A 33 -3.84 -4.70 18.15
C VAL A 33 -3.07 -5.81 17.43
N GLN A 34 -3.75 -6.92 17.17
CA GLN A 34 -3.22 -8.02 16.37
C GLN A 34 -3.25 -7.66 14.87
N ASP A 35 -2.64 -8.51 14.05
CA ASP A 35 -2.74 -8.41 12.60
C ASP A 35 -4.19 -8.47 12.13
N PHE A 36 -4.48 -7.77 11.02
CA PHE A 36 -5.79 -7.83 10.39
C PHE A 36 -6.04 -9.19 9.77
N SER A 37 -7.24 -9.72 9.99
CA SER A 37 -7.83 -10.70 9.08
C SER A 37 -8.50 -9.98 7.91
N PHE A 38 -8.31 -10.49 6.69
CA PHE A 38 -8.87 -9.91 5.48
C PHE A 38 -9.68 -10.96 4.70
N GLN A 39 -10.85 -10.56 4.18
CA GLN A 39 -11.68 -11.41 3.34
C GLN A 39 -12.19 -10.64 2.11
N ALA A 40 -11.74 -11.08 0.92
CA ALA A 40 -12.34 -10.67 -0.34
C ALA A 40 -13.67 -11.42 -0.59
N LYS A 41 -14.62 -10.76 -1.25
CA LYS A 41 -15.87 -11.32 -1.75
C LYS A 41 -15.66 -11.92 -3.16
N PRO A 42 -16.58 -12.78 -3.63
CA PRO A 42 -16.54 -13.27 -5.00
C PRO A 42 -16.48 -12.11 -6.01
N GLY A 43 -15.52 -12.17 -6.93
CA GLY A 43 -15.29 -11.12 -7.94
C GLY A 43 -14.28 -10.03 -7.54
N GLU A 44 -13.76 -10.05 -6.31
CA GLU A 44 -12.75 -9.07 -5.83
C GLU A 44 -11.30 -9.63 -5.92
N GLY A 45 -11.14 -10.85 -6.44
CA GLY A 45 -9.88 -11.58 -6.51
C GLY A 45 -9.42 -12.15 -5.17
N THR A 46 -8.09 -12.29 -5.03
CA THR A 46 -7.46 -12.88 -3.85
C THR A 46 -7.73 -12.15 -2.53
N SER A 47 -7.85 -12.95 -1.46
CA SER A 47 -7.81 -12.51 -0.05
C SER A 47 -6.37 -12.33 0.49
N ARG A 48 -5.33 -12.59 -0.31
CA ARG A 48 -3.95 -12.36 0.13
C ARG A 48 -3.63 -10.87 0.08
N GLN A 49 -3.74 -10.23 1.23
CA GLN A 49 -3.38 -8.82 1.47
C GLN A 49 -2.16 -8.73 2.39
N ASN A 50 -1.38 -7.66 2.24
CA ASN A 50 -0.22 -7.35 3.07
C ASN A 50 -0.49 -6.09 3.91
N ILE A 51 -1.44 -6.21 4.83
CA ILE A 51 -1.78 -5.18 5.80
C ILE A 51 -0.76 -5.24 6.93
N THR A 52 0.08 -4.22 7.02
CA THR A 52 1.27 -4.21 7.90
C THR A 52 1.23 -3.10 8.93
N ASP A 53 0.36 -2.10 8.74
CA ASP A 53 0.25 -0.97 9.63
C ASP A 53 -1.23 -0.71 9.99
N ALA A 54 -1.47 -0.01 11.09
CA ALA A 54 -2.81 0.39 11.54
C ALA A 54 -2.83 1.83 12.03
N TRP A 55 -3.84 2.60 11.61
CA TRP A 55 -4.16 3.90 12.17
C TRP A 55 -5.23 3.74 13.23
N ILE A 56 -4.89 4.07 14.47
CA ILE A 56 -5.74 3.80 15.62
C ILE A 56 -6.32 5.11 16.16
N TYR A 57 -7.62 5.08 16.41
CA TYR A 57 -8.38 6.14 17.04
C TYR A 57 -9.13 5.58 18.24
N VAL A 58 -9.16 6.33 19.34
CA VAL A 58 -9.91 6.00 20.56
C VAL A 58 -10.80 7.20 20.90
N ASN A 59 -12.11 6.99 21.05
CA ASN A 59 -13.12 8.06 21.20
C ASN A 59 -12.94 9.19 20.17
N ASN A 60 -12.78 8.81 18.90
CA ASN A 60 -12.51 9.71 17.77
C ASN A 60 -11.21 10.53 17.85
N GLN A 61 -10.34 10.30 18.83
CA GLN A 61 -9.02 10.93 18.93
C GLN A 61 -7.96 10.03 18.29
N TYR A 62 -7.14 10.62 17.41
CA TYR A 62 -6.04 9.91 16.77
C TYR A 62 -4.94 9.57 17.78
N VAL A 63 -4.64 8.28 17.94
CA VAL A 63 -3.60 7.79 18.86
C VAL A 63 -2.27 7.60 18.15
N GLY A 64 -2.29 7.17 16.88
CA GLY A 64 -1.08 6.98 16.09
C GLY A 64 -1.23 5.98 14.96
N ALA A 65 -0.13 5.81 14.22
CA ALA A 65 0.04 4.79 13.19
C ALA A 65 1.14 3.82 13.63
N TYR A 66 0.86 2.52 13.61
CA TYR A 66 1.74 1.50 14.18
C TYR A 66 1.88 0.31 13.25
N GLU A 67 3.09 -0.26 13.17
CA GLU A 67 3.34 -1.54 12.53
C GLU A 67 2.72 -2.66 13.36
N LEU A 68 1.97 -3.56 12.73
CA LEU A 68 1.27 -4.64 13.40
C LEU A 68 2.16 -5.89 13.57
N PRO A 69 1.94 -6.68 14.63
CA PRO A 69 1.08 -6.38 15.78
C PRO A 69 1.69 -5.31 16.69
N ALA A 70 0.85 -4.49 17.33
CA ALA A 70 1.31 -3.35 18.15
C ALA A 70 0.66 -3.33 19.53
N THR A 71 1.44 -2.93 20.55
CA THR A 71 0.92 -2.59 21.88
C THR A 71 1.17 -1.11 22.14
N ILE A 72 0.10 -0.36 22.46
CA ILE A 72 0.13 1.10 22.58
C ILE A 72 -0.51 1.55 23.89
N PRO A 73 0.01 2.61 24.54
CA PRO A 73 -0.65 3.21 25.69
C PRO A 73 -1.88 4.01 25.27
N VAL A 74 -2.95 3.91 26.05
CA VAL A 74 -4.19 4.67 25.92
C VAL A 74 -4.38 5.47 27.21
N LEU A 75 -4.33 6.80 27.10
CA LEU A 75 -4.47 7.73 28.24
C LEU A 75 -5.96 7.98 28.58
N SER A 76 -6.75 6.91 28.60
CA SER A 76 -8.17 6.92 28.93
C SER A 76 -8.58 5.53 29.42
N SER A 77 -9.60 5.48 30.28
CA SER A 77 -10.12 4.26 30.88
C SER A 77 -11.64 4.19 30.80
N GLY A 78 -12.21 3.02 31.04
CA GLY A 78 -13.64 2.76 30.94
C GLY A 78 -14.03 2.21 29.58
N LEU A 79 -15.30 2.33 29.23
CA LEU A 79 -15.85 1.83 27.97
C LEU A 79 -15.57 2.85 26.86
N LEU A 80 -14.67 2.51 25.93
CA LEU A 80 -14.18 3.42 24.88
C LEU A 80 -14.51 2.86 23.49
N GLU A 81 -14.82 3.77 22.55
CA GLU A 81 -14.94 3.44 21.13
C GLU A 81 -13.54 3.39 20.50
N VAL A 82 -13.27 2.34 19.73
CA VAL A 82 -12.00 2.12 19.04
C VAL A 82 -12.28 1.97 17.55
N LEU A 83 -11.58 2.77 16.74
CA LEU A 83 -11.59 2.68 15.28
C LEU A 83 -10.17 2.41 14.79
N ILE A 84 -10.02 1.37 13.98
CA ILE A 84 -8.74 0.93 13.45
C ILE A 84 -8.84 0.89 11.92
N GLN A 85 -8.02 1.69 11.24
CA GLN A 85 -7.94 1.70 9.77
C GLN A 85 -6.70 0.93 9.32
N ALA A 86 -6.89 0.01 8.38
CA ALA A 86 -5.81 -0.79 7.81
C ALA A 86 -4.84 0.08 6.99
N GLY A 87 -3.57 -0.25 7.06
CA GLY A 87 -2.49 0.40 6.33
C GLY A 87 -1.52 -0.58 5.69
N PHE A 88 -0.82 -0.09 4.68
CA PHE A 88 0.16 -0.84 3.92
C PHE A 88 1.41 0.02 3.70
N ARG A 89 2.51 -0.63 3.33
CA ARG A 89 3.75 0.05 2.97
C ARG A 89 3.89 0.11 1.46
N LYS A 90 3.97 1.33 0.92
CA LYS A 90 4.04 1.58 -0.52
C LYS A 90 5.25 0.88 -1.16
N ASN A 91 5.04 0.31 -2.35
CA ASN A 91 6.08 -0.17 -3.27
C ASN A 91 7.03 -1.25 -2.71
N GLY A 92 6.59 -2.05 -1.73
CA GLY A 92 7.46 -3.04 -1.07
C GLY A 92 8.67 -2.42 -0.35
N ARG A 93 8.59 -1.12 -0.04
CA ARG A 93 9.58 -0.36 0.74
C ARG A 93 9.07 -0.21 2.17
N ILE A 94 9.92 -0.55 3.13
CA ILE A 94 9.57 -0.59 4.57
C ILE A 94 9.21 0.80 5.13
N THR A 95 9.68 1.90 4.51
CA THR A 95 9.69 3.25 5.13
C THR A 95 8.56 4.18 4.69
N SER A 96 7.50 3.67 4.04
CA SER A 96 6.44 4.52 3.50
C SER A 96 5.04 3.96 3.81
N PRO A 97 4.63 4.00 5.09
CA PRO A 97 3.31 3.54 5.48
C PRO A 97 2.24 4.48 4.91
N SER A 98 1.10 3.93 4.53
CA SER A 98 -0.06 4.66 4.02
C SER A 98 -1.33 3.92 4.40
N ARG A 99 -2.42 4.66 4.63
CA ARG A 99 -3.73 4.06 4.87
C ARG A 99 -4.27 3.43 3.58
N TYR A 100 -4.91 2.27 3.70
CA TYR A 100 -5.69 1.71 2.61
C TYR A 100 -7.13 2.22 2.70
N GLU A 101 -7.43 3.31 1.99
CA GLU A 101 -8.71 4.03 2.16
C GLU A 101 -9.91 3.30 1.55
N LEU A 102 -9.68 2.28 0.71
CA LEU A 102 -10.72 1.44 0.09
C LEU A 102 -11.10 0.20 0.93
N LEU A 103 -10.52 0.03 2.13
CA LEU A 103 -10.87 -1.03 3.07
C LEU A 103 -11.85 -0.52 4.15
N GLU A 104 -12.71 -1.40 4.63
CA GLU A 104 -13.62 -1.10 5.73
C GLU A 104 -12.84 -0.91 7.04
N PRO A 105 -13.06 0.17 7.81
CA PRO A 105 -12.45 0.33 9.11
C PRO A 105 -13.01 -0.70 10.09
N TYR A 106 -12.17 -1.22 10.98
CA TYR A 106 -12.63 -2.01 12.12
C TYR A 106 -13.09 -1.07 13.23
N GLN A 107 -14.34 -1.20 13.66
CA GLN A 107 -14.94 -0.39 14.72
C GLN A 107 -15.48 -1.29 15.82
N THR A 108 -15.15 -0.98 17.08
CA THR A 108 -15.64 -1.71 18.24
C THR A 108 -15.71 -0.82 19.47
N THR A 109 -16.38 -1.29 20.52
CA THR A 109 -16.33 -0.69 21.85
C THR A 109 -15.65 -1.69 22.78
N ALA A 110 -14.69 -1.24 23.57
CA ALA A 110 -13.94 -2.10 24.49
C ALA A 110 -13.75 -1.44 25.87
N LEU A 111 -13.67 -2.26 26.91
CA LEU A 111 -13.35 -1.81 28.26
C LEU A 111 -11.83 -1.67 28.41
N PHE A 112 -11.39 -0.56 29.00
CA PHE A 112 -10.00 -0.23 29.29
C PHE A 112 -9.83 -0.01 30.78
N ASP A 113 -9.19 -0.94 31.45
CA ASP A 113 -8.85 -0.83 32.88
C ASP A 113 -7.42 -0.29 33.04
N PRO A 114 -7.17 0.67 33.96
CA PRO A 114 -5.84 1.24 34.16
C PRO A 114 -4.79 0.16 34.45
N LEU A 115 -3.63 0.27 33.80
CA LEU A 115 -2.52 -0.68 33.84
C LEU A 115 -2.81 -2.07 33.25
N GLU A 116 -4.02 -2.32 32.74
CA GLU A 116 -4.36 -3.57 32.05
C GLU A 116 -4.23 -3.44 30.53
N THR A 117 -4.16 -4.59 29.86
CA THR A 117 -4.04 -4.68 28.40
C THR A 117 -5.31 -5.26 27.79
N THR A 118 -5.98 -4.46 26.97
CA THR A 118 -7.10 -4.88 26.13
C THR A 118 -6.55 -5.36 24.79
N GLN A 119 -6.96 -6.54 24.33
CA GLN A 119 -6.49 -7.13 23.08
C GLN A 119 -7.62 -7.12 22.03
N LEU A 120 -7.33 -6.62 20.83
CA LEU A 120 -8.24 -6.60 19.68
C LEU A 120 -7.63 -7.34 18.49
N ALA A 121 -8.45 -8.14 17.81
CA ALA A 121 -8.10 -8.83 16.58
C ALA A 121 -8.99 -8.30 15.44
N PRO A 122 -8.54 -7.26 14.72
CA PRO A 122 -9.38 -6.59 13.75
C PRO A 122 -9.62 -7.47 12.50
N SER A 123 -10.78 -7.31 11.91
CA SER A 123 -11.12 -7.87 10.59
C SER A 123 -11.52 -6.76 9.64
N THR A 124 -11.23 -6.95 8.35
CA THR A 124 -11.57 -5.98 7.31
C THR A 124 -11.87 -6.67 5.97
N ALA A 125 -12.47 -5.92 5.07
CA ALA A 125 -12.80 -6.31 3.70
C ALA A 125 -12.77 -5.05 2.83
N TYR A 126 -12.87 -5.21 1.52
CA TYR A 126 -13.11 -4.07 0.63
C TYR A 126 -14.44 -3.39 0.97
N GLN A 127 -14.46 -2.07 0.82
CA GLN A 127 -15.67 -1.28 0.94
C GLN A 127 -16.71 -1.67 -0.12
N ALA A 128 -17.98 -1.40 0.16
CA ALA A 128 -19.04 -1.58 -0.83
C ALA A 128 -18.91 -0.61 -2.01
N ASN A 129 -19.42 -1.02 -3.18
CA ASN A 129 -19.46 -0.23 -4.42
C ASN A 129 -18.06 0.20 -4.90
N LEU A 130 -17.14 -0.76 -4.95
CA LEU A 130 -15.85 -0.60 -5.62
C LEU A 130 -15.87 -1.34 -6.95
N ASP A 131 -15.20 -0.77 -7.93
CA ASP A 131 -14.94 -1.36 -9.23
C ASP A 131 -13.55 -2.02 -9.27
N PHE A 132 -13.52 -3.24 -9.80
CA PHE A 132 -12.31 -4.04 -10.02
C PHE A 132 -12.06 -4.11 -11.53
N THR A 133 -11.58 -3.00 -12.09
CA THR A 133 -11.59 -2.75 -13.54
C THR A 133 -10.60 -3.61 -14.33
N PHE A 134 -9.47 -3.92 -13.71
CA PHE A 134 -8.53 -4.95 -14.15
C PHE A 134 -8.44 -5.98 -13.03
N LEU A 135 -8.61 -7.26 -13.37
CA LEU A 135 -8.49 -8.38 -12.45
C LEU A 135 -7.88 -9.54 -13.24
N GLU A 136 -6.59 -9.79 -12.99
CA GLU A 136 -5.81 -10.82 -13.67
C GLU A 136 -5.19 -11.76 -12.62
N GLU A 137 -5.74 -12.97 -12.57
CA GLU A 137 -5.37 -14.03 -11.62
C GLU A 137 -4.52 -15.10 -12.29
N PHE A 138 -4.32 -15.07 -13.61
CA PHE A 138 -3.53 -16.06 -14.37
C PHE A 138 -3.97 -17.53 -14.23
N GLU A 139 -5.13 -17.81 -13.63
CA GLU A 139 -5.67 -19.16 -13.48
C GLU A 139 -6.27 -19.74 -14.78
N GLY A 140 -6.25 -18.99 -15.88
CA GLY A 140 -6.84 -19.36 -17.17
C GLY A 140 -6.25 -18.56 -18.33
N VAL A 141 -7.08 -18.17 -19.29
CA VAL A 141 -6.66 -17.23 -20.34
C VAL A 141 -6.45 -15.86 -19.69
N HIS A 142 -5.24 -15.30 -19.83
CA HIS A 142 -4.93 -13.94 -19.40
C HIS A 142 -5.12 -12.94 -20.55
N PHE A 143 -5.24 -11.65 -20.23
CA PHE A 143 -5.52 -10.59 -21.23
C PHE A 143 -4.32 -9.70 -21.56
N LEU A 144 -3.13 -9.94 -21.00
CA LEU A 144 -1.92 -9.19 -21.36
C LEU A 144 -1.24 -9.75 -22.62
N ASN A 145 -1.91 -9.68 -23.78
CA ASN A 145 -1.45 -10.32 -25.02
C ASN A 145 -1.02 -9.35 -26.13
N ILE A 146 -1.29 -8.05 -26.02
CA ILE A 146 -0.86 -7.09 -27.03
C ILE A 146 0.65 -6.83 -26.87
N ASP A 147 1.40 -7.23 -27.89
CA ASP A 147 2.82 -6.89 -28.05
C ASP A 147 2.97 -5.44 -28.53
N ARG A 148 3.72 -4.63 -27.78
CA ARG A 148 4.16 -3.28 -28.15
C ARG A 148 5.69 -3.12 -28.10
N ASP A 149 6.46 -4.19 -27.94
CA ASP A 149 7.91 -4.18 -28.08
C ASP A 149 8.39 -4.61 -29.47
N GLY A 150 7.51 -5.21 -30.28
CA GLY A 150 7.79 -5.60 -31.65
C GLY A 150 8.45 -6.97 -31.79
N ASN A 151 8.43 -7.77 -30.73
CA ASN A 151 8.96 -9.12 -30.68
C ASN A 151 7.93 -10.10 -30.06
N SER A 152 7.26 -10.88 -30.90
CA SER A 152 6.24 -11.85 -30.47
C SER A 152 6.76 -13.00 -29.59
N GLU A 153 8.08 -13.16 -29.48
CA GLU A 153 8.71 -14.16 -28.62
C GLU A 153 8.95 -13.66 -27.19
N THR A 154 8.84 -12.35 -26.95
CA THR A 154 8.81 -11.73 -25.61
C THR A 154 7.37 -11.47 -25.20
N LYS A 155 6.82 -12.35 -24.38
CA LYS A 155 5.42 -12.33 -23.95
C LYS A 155 5.26 -12.84 -22.54
N ILE A 156 4.09 -12.58 -21.96
CA ILE A 156 3.66 -13.24 -20.73
C ILE A 156 3.12 -14.62 -21.08
N LEU A 157 3.55 -15.62 -20.34
CA LEU A 157 3.05 -16.99 -20.41
C LEU A 157 2.46 -17.40 -19.06
N LEU A 158 1.71 -18.48 -19.05
CA LEU A 158 1.28 -19.12 -17.81
C LEU A 158 2.39 -20.05 -17.29
N SER A 159 2.70 -19.93 -16.00
CA SER A 159 3.66 -20.78 -15.32
C SER A 159 3.11 -22.19 -15.06
N THR A 160 3.96 -23.05 -14.51
CA THR A 160 3.53 -24.28 -13.83
C THR A 160 3.20 -23.98 -12.35
N VAL A 161 2.67 -24.99 -11.65
CA VAL A 161 2.25 -24.86 -10.24
C VAL A 161 3.40 -24.59 -9.28
N GLU A 162 4.62 -25.03 -9.61
CA GLU A 162 5.82 -24.81 -8.80
C GLU A 162 6.22 -23.33 -8.72
N ASP A 163 5.85 -22.58 -9.75
CA ASP A 163 6.10 -21.15 -9.88
C ASP A 163 4.86 -20.31 -9.55
N ALA A 164 3.72 -20.93 -9.20
CA ALA A 164 2.51 -20.22 -8.86
C ALA A 164 2.62 -19.56 -7.46
N PHE A 165 2.06 -18.35 -7.29
CA PHE A 165 1.91 -17.76 -5.96
C PHE A 165 0.79 -18.45 -5.18
N GLU A 166 -0.37 -18.58 -5.81
CA GLU A 166 -1.49 -19.38 -5.33
C GLU A 166 -2.19 -20.04 -6.52
N GLY A 167 -3.14 -20.94 -6.24
CA GLY A 167 -3.83 -21.66 -7.30
C GLY A 167 -2.90 -22.62 -8.06
N LEU A 168 -3.02 -22.64 -9.39
CA LEU A 168 -2.29 -23.55 -10.25
C LEU A 168 -1.25 -22.84 -11.11
N ARG A 169 -1.38 -21.52 -11.33
CA ARG A 169 -0.60 -20.79 -12.33
C ARG A 169 -0.39 -19.34 -11.92
N SER A 170 0.67 -18.75 -12.44
CA SER A 170 0.93 -17.32 -12.41
C SER A 170 1.41 -16.86 -13.79
N GLY A 171 1.48 -15.55 -14.02
CA GLY A 171 2.14 -14.99 -15.19
C GLY A 171 3.66 -15.11 -15.08
N VAL A 172 4.33 -15.52 -16.15
CA VAL A 172 5.79 -15.58 -16.24
C VAL A 172 6.29 -14.83 -17.48
N ILE A 173 7.30 -14.00 -17.27
CA ILE A 173 8.07 -13.31 -18.30
C ILE A 173 9.50 -13.83 -18.24
N GLU A 174 10.08 -14.16 -19.39
CA GLU A 174 11.47 -14.59 -19.49
C GLU A 174 12.22 -13.75 -20.51
N LEU A 175 13.17 -12.95 -20.03
CA LEU A 175 14.05 -12.14 -20.87
C LEU A 175 15.43 -12.78 -21.00
N THR A 176 16.02 -12.66 -22.18
CA THR A 176 17.37 -13.16 -22.50
C THR A 176 18.15 -12.12 -23.29
N LYS A 177 19.43 -12.40 -23.57
CA LYS A 177 20.25 -11.52 -24.41
C LYS A 177 19.71 -11.32 -25.83
N ASP A 178 18.95 -12.26 -26.36
CA ASP A 178 18.33 -12.18 -27.70
C ASP A 178 16.90 -11.62 -27.64
N ARG A 179 16.29 -11.63 -26.45
CA ARG A 179 14.92 -11.23 -26.15
C ARG A 179 14.94 -10.23 -25.01
N LYS A 180 15.38 -9.01 -25.32
CA LYS A 180 15.85 -8.04 -24.33
C LYS A 180 14.78 -7.18 -23.68
N SER A 181 13.60 -7.08 -24.26
CA SER A 181 12.56 -6.17 -23.78
C SER A 181 11.22 -6.87 -23.76
N LEU A 182 10.36 -6.45 -22.82
CA LEU A 182 8.94 -6.73 -22.84
C LEU A 182 8.19 -5.39 -22.85
N LEU A 183 7.17 -5.27 -23.69
CA LEU A 183 6.05 -4.37 -23.46
C LEU A 183 4.73 -5.08 -23.79
N ALA A 184 4.12 -5.66 -22.75
CA ALA A 184 2.85 -6.38 -22.84
C ALA A 184 1.71 -5.49 -22.38
N VAL A 185 0.62 -5.43 -23.16
CA VAL A 185 -0.53 -4.55 -22.92
C VAL A 185 -1.82 -5.37 -22.85
N TYR A 186 -2.73 -4.94 -21.98
CA TYR A 186 -4.03 -5.56 -21.78
C TYR A 186 -4.91 -5.40 -23.03
N ASP A 187 -5.59 -6.48 -23.41
CA ASP A 187 -6.37 -6.60 -24.65
C ASP A 187 -7.60 -5.70 -24.67
N ILE A 188 -8.14 -5.43 -23.48
CA ILE A 188 -9.39 -4.69 -23.30
C ILE A 188 -9.08 -3.32 -22.71
N GLU A 189 -9.49 -2.28 -23.42
CA GLU A 189 -9.51 -0.93 -22.88
C GLU A 189 -10.66 -0.78 -21.89
N LYS A 190 -10.38 -0.13 -20.76
CA LYS A 190 -11.34 0.09 -19.69
C LYS A 190 -11.38 1.56 -19.28
N VAL A 191 -12.55 2.04 -18.89
CA VAL A 191 -12.69 3.38 -18.32
C VAL A 191 -12.33 3.33 -16.84
N ILE A 192 -11.46 4.24 -16.40
CA ILE A 192 -11.24 4.53 -14.99
C ILE A 192 -11.60 6.01 -14.83
N PRO A 193 -12.63 6.35 -14.02
CA PRO A 193 -13.06 7.73 -13.85
C PRO A 193 -12.00 8.52 -13.08
N GLN A 194 -11.95 9.83 -13.36
CA GLN A 194 -11.25 10.74 -12.45
C GLN A 194 -11.96 10.71 -11.09
N SER A 195 -11.19 10.65 -10.02
CA SER A 195 -11.74 10.50 -8.67
C SER A 195 -10.92 11.25 -7.62
N PRO A 196 -11.54 11.83 -6.59
CA PRO A 196 -10.82 12.28 -5.40
C PRO A 196 -10.33 11.10 -4.54
N ASP A 197 -10.95 9.93 -4.68
CA ASP A 197 -10.61 8.70 -3.96
C ASP A 197 -9.41 7.98 -4.61
N PRO A 198 -8.66 7.17 -3.85
CA PRO A 198 -7.51 6.44 -4.39
C PRO A 198 -7.87 5.48 -5.52
N ILE A 199 -6.96 5.35 -6.48
CA ILE A 199 -7.02 4.35 -7.55
C ILE A 199 -5.85 3.41 -7.33
N ILE A 200 -6.12 2.26 -6.70
CA ILE A 200 -5.06 1.38 -6.21
C ILE A 200 -4.82 0.26 -7.20
N LEU A 201 -3.62 0.24 -7.78
CA LEU A 201 -3.07 -0.94 -8.46
C LEU A 201 -2.35 -1.79 -7.42
N GLU A 202 -2.72 -3.06 -7.33
CA GLU A 202 -2.06 -4.05 -6.49
C GLU A 202 -1.70 -5.30 -7.29
N LEU A 203 -0.62 -5.97 -6.88
CA LEU A 203 -0.14 -7.20 -7.50
C LEU A 203 0.74 -8.00 -6.53
N HIS A 204 0.78 -9.31 -6.74
CA HIS A 204 1.85 -10.16 -6.23
C HIS A 204 2.92 -10.32 -7.31
N PHE A 205 4.19 -10.28 -6.91
CA PHE A 205 5.29 -10.50 -7.84
C PHE A 205 6.51 -11.14 -7.18
N LYS A 206 7.33 -11.79 -8.01
CA LYS A 206 8.69 -12.24 -7.70
C LYS A 206 9.54 -11.97 -8.94
N ALA A 207 10.73 -11.38 -8.79
CA ALA A 207 11.47 -10.88 -9.95
C ALA A 207 12.98 -10.91 -9.75
N ASP A 208 13.71 -11.28 -10.81
CA ASP A 208 15.18 -11.21 -10.88
C ASP A 208 15.69 -9.82 -11.26
N ILE A 209 14.87 -9.05 -11.97
CA ILE A 209 15.20 -7.72 -12.50
C ILE A 209 14.09 -6.71 -12.22
N PRO A 210 14.40 -5.40 -12.26
CA PRO A 210 13.36 -4.39 -12.17
C PRO A 210 12.40 -4.48 -13.37
N PHE A 211 11.14 -4.14 -13.11
CA PHE A 211 10.12 -3.96 -14.14
C PHE A 211 9.19 -2.82 -13.75
N SER A 212 8.38 -2.35 -14.69
CA SER A 212 7.39 -1.32 -14.41
C SER A 212 6.01 -1.73 -14.90
N ILE A 213 4.99 -1.31 -14.16
CA ILE A 213 3.58 -1.51 -14.47
C ILE A 213 2.85 -0.16 -14.46
N GLY A 214 1.75 -0.06 -15.19
CA GLY A 214 0.89 1.11 -15.20
C GLY A 214 -0.06 1.06 -16.39
N PHE A 215 -0.28 2.18 -17.05
CA PHE A 215 -1.33 2.28 -18.07
C PHE A 215 -0.83 2.88 -19.38
N LEU A 216 -1.50 2.52 -20.48
CA LEU A 216 -1.57 3.33 -21.70
C LEU A 216 -2.93 4.03 -21.73
N GLY A 217 -2.94 5.36 -21.73
CA GLY A 217 -4.15 6.19 -21.72
C GLY A 217 -4.56 6.61 -23.13
N ASN A 218 -5.70 6.15 -23.62
CA ASN A 218 -6.21 6.49 -24.94
C ASN A 218 -6.85 7.90 -24.95
N LYS A 219 -6.28 8.81 -25.75
CA LYS A 219 -6.73 10.20 -25.91
C LYS A 219 -7.45 10.45 -27.24
N GLY A 220 -7.86 9.40 -27.93
CA GLY A 220 -8.50 9.46 -29.24
C GLY A 220 -7.61 10.13 -30.27
N ALA A 221 -8.10 11.21 -30.89
CA ALA A 221 -7.35 11.95 -31.90
C ALA A 221 -6.07 12.62 -31.34
N LEU A 222 -5.99 12.82 -30.02
CA LEU A 222 -4.83 13.42 -29.36
C LEU A 222 -3.71 12.41 -29.06
N GLY A 223 -3.91 11.11 -29.34
CA GLY A 223 -2.89 10.07 -29.22
C GLY A 223 -3.07 9.15 -28.01
N GLU A 224 -1.95 8.77 -27.39
CA GLU A 224 -1.87 7.80 -26.28
C GLU A 224 -0.85 8.31 -25.24
N ASP A 225 -1.26 8.36 -23.98
CA ASP A 225 -0.38 8.70 -22.85
C ASP A 225 0.33 7.44 -22.34
N TYR A 226 1.65 7.51 -22.14
CA TYR A 226 2.45 6.41 -21.57
C TYR A 226 2.62 6.61 -20.06
N LEU A 227 1.80 5.90 -19.28
CA LEU A 227 1.64 6.07 -17.83
C LEU A 227 2.15 4.84 -17.05
N ILE A 228 3.26 4.25 -17.50
CA ILE A 228 3.89 3.08 -16.87
C ILE A 228 4.83 3.55 -15.75
N ASN A 229 4.26 4.06 -14.66
CA ASN A 229 4.98 4.80 -13.63
C ASN A 229 5.28 4.03 -12.34
N ALA A 230 4.74 2.82 -12.16
CA ALA A 230 5.01 2.02 -10.97
C ALA A 230 6.21 1.10 -11.23
N SER A 231 7.39 1.50 -10.74
CA SER A 231 8.61 0.69 -10.83
C SER A 231 8.76 -0.24 -9.64
N LEU A 232 8.98 -1.52 -9.92
CA LEU A 232 9.21 -2.59 -8.94
C LEU A 232 10.66 -3.05 -8.99
N LEU A 233 11.26 -3.22 -7.81
CA LEU A 233 12.63 -3.72 -7.66
C LEU A 233 12.64 -5.24 -7.51
N PRO A 234 13.75 -5.92 -7.86
CA PRO A 234 13.89 -7.36 -7.70
C PRO A 234 13.56 -7.84 -6.28
N LYS A 235 12.83 -8.96 -6.19
CA LYS A 235 12.48 -9.65 -4.95
C LYS A 235 12.58 -11.15 -5.18
N LYS A 236 13.33 -11.84 -4.31
CA LYS A 236 13.52 -13.29 -4.39
C LYS A 236 12.34 -14.08 -3.84
N GLU A 237 11.55 -13.46 -2.98
CA GLU A 237 10.30 -13.99 -2.45
C GLU A 237 9.10 -13.25 -3.02
N TRP A 238 7.97 -13.95 -3.10
CA TRP A 238 6.70 -13.37 -3.49
C TRP A 238 6.36 -12.19 -2.58
N THR A 239 6.18 -11.03 -3.19
CA THR A 239 5.94 -9.76 -2.51
C THR A 239 4.68 -9.13 -3.07
N LYS A 240 3.82 -8.62 -2.19
CA LYS A 240 2.68 -7.81 -2.60
C LYS A 240 3.09 -6.34 -2.67
N ALA A 241 2.71 -5.64 -3.74
CA ALA A 241 2.93 -4.22 -3.90
C ALA A 241 1.62 -3.49 -4.19
N TYR A 242 1.61 -2.20 -3.84
CA TYR A 242 0.47 -1.29 -3.97
C TYR A 242 0.97 0.04 -4.50
N PHE A 243 0.25 0.59 -5.48
CA PHE A 243 0.52 1.87 -6.10
C PHE A 243 -0.77 2.65 -6.23
N ASP A 244 -0.76 3.89 -5.76
CA ASP A 244 -1.87 4.82 -5.96
C ASP A 244 -1.63 5.59 -7.26
N PHE A 245 -2.51 5.37 -8.24
CA PHE A 245 -2.50 6.00 -9.55
C PHE A 245 -3.49 7.17 -9.66
N ARG A 246 -4.17 7.56 -8.57
CA ARG A 246 -5.18 8.62 -8.58
C ARG A 246 -4.71 9.86 -9.32
N ASP A 247 -3.57 10.41 -8.90
CA ASP A 247 -3.08 11.68 -9.43
C ASP A 247 -2.69 11.53 -10.92
N ILE A 248 -2.08 10.40 -11.30
CA ILE A 248 -1.69 10.10 -12.69
C ILE A 248 -2.91 9.96 -13.61
N ILE A 249 -3.94 9.23 -13.17
CA ILE A 249 -5.19 9.04 -13.93
C ILE A 249 -5.97 10.35 -14.03
N ASN A 250 -6.00 11.14 -12.95
CA ASN A 250 -6.64 12.45 -12.95
C ASN A 250 -5.95 13.43 -13.88
N ASP A 251 -4.61 13.51 -13.84
CA ASP A 251 -3.82 14.38 -14.72
C ASP A 251 -3.91 13.95 -16.18
N SER A 252 -3.84 12.63 -16.41
CA SER A 252 -4.05 12.04 -17.72
C SER A 252 -5.43 12.44 -18.24
N ASN A 253 -6.54 12.10 -17.59
CA ASN A 253 -7.89 12.31 -18.12
C ASN A 253 -8.10 11.70 -19.53
N ALA A 254 -7.61 10.48 -19.72
CA ALA A 254 -7.80 9.72 -20.97
C ALA A 254 -9.23 9.15 -21.06
N ASN A 255 -9.67 8.86 -22.28
CA ASN A 255 -11.01 8.29 -22.55
C ASN A 255 -11.12 6.84 -22.04
N GLY A 256 -9.99 6.14 -22.00
CA GLY A 256 -9.87 4.77 -21.55
C GLY A 256 -8.41 4.42 -21.30
N TYR A 257 -8.19 3.35 -20.56
CA TYR A 257 -6.87 2.89 -20.14
C TYR A 257 -6.70 1.42 -20.48
N ARG A 258 -5.47 1.02 -20.79
CA ARG A 258 -5.05 -0.38 -20.85
C ARG A 258 -3.94 -0.60 -19.85
N LEU A 259 -4.03 -1.62 -19.01
CA LEU A 259 -2.92 -2.03 -18.15
C LEU A 259 -1.73 -2.44 -19.02
N ALA A 260 -0.52 -2.05 -18.64
CA ALA A 260 0.70 -2.34 -19.38
C ALA A 260 1.86 -2.69 -18.45
N ILE A 261 2.68 -3.64 -18.87
CA ILE A 261 3.86 -4.13 -18.15
C ILE A 261 5.06 -4.01 -19.07
N SER A 262 6.13 -3.43 -18.54
CA SER A 262 7.39 -3.26 -19.25
C SER A 262 8.57 -3.77 -18.45
N ALA A 263 9.51 -4.42 -19.12
CA ALA A 263 10.75 -4.89 -18.50
C ALA A 263 11.89 -4.89 -19.52
N ASN A 264 13.12 -4.76 -19.05
CA ASN A 264 14.31 -4.82 -19.89
C ASN A 264 15.38 -5.70 -19.26
N PHE A 265 15.96 -6.57 -20.07
CA PHE A 265 17.07 -7.45 -19.73
C PHE A 265 18.25 -6.61 -19.21
N GLN A 266 18.82 -7.04 -18.09
CA GLN A 266 19.93 -6.37 -17.42
C GLN A 266 21.25 -7.10 -17.74
N GLU A 267 22.11 -6.51 -18.58
CA GLU A 267 23.37 -7.13 -19.04
C GLU A 267 24.43 -7.27 -17.94
N ASP A 268 24.30 -6.51 -16.85
CA ASP A 268 25.22 -6.49 -15.71
C ASP A 268 24.97 -7.64 -14.72
N THR A 269 23.93 -8.45 -14.92
CA THR A 269 23.66 -9.63 -14.10
C THR A 269 24.32 -10.89 -14.68
N ALA A 270 24.70 -11.83 -13.81
CA ALA A 270 25.18 -13.15 -14.23
C ALA A 270 24.06 -14.10 -14.70
N ILE A 271 22.81 -13.64 -14.71
CA ILE A 271 21.62 -14.46 -14.97
C ILE A 271 21.31 -14.43 -16.47
N ALA A 272 21.44 -15.58 -17.13
CA ALA A 272 21.21 -15.69 -18.58
C ALA A 272 19.72 -15.59 -18.98
N ILE A 273 18.83 -16.10 -18.13
CA ILE A 273 17.37 -16.03 -18.29
C ILE A 273 16.81 -15.32 -17.06
N GLN A 274 16.36 -14.10 -17.25
CA GLN A 274 15.84 -13.25 -16.17
C GLN A 274 14.33 -13.40 -16.12
N ARG A 275 13.82 -13.84 -14.97
CA ARG A 275 12.40 -14.15 -14.80
C ARG A 275 11.68 -13.08 -13.99
N ILE A 276 10.46 -12.76 -14.41
CA ILE A 276 9.50 -11.99 -13.62
C ILE A 276 8.23 -12.83 -13.53
N LEU A 277 7.81 -13.12 -12.32
CA LEU A 277 6.57 -13.82 -12.00
C LEU A 277 5.57 -12.81 -11.44
N LEU A 278 4.34 -12.89 -11.92
CA LEU A 278 3.26 -11.95 -11.63
C LEU A 278 2.01 -12.73 -11.29
N ASP A 279 1.28 -12.28 -10.28
CA ASP A 279 0.00 -12.87 -9.94
C ASP A 279 -0.94 -11.82 -9.35
N ASN A 280 -2.24 -12.09 -9.41
CA ASN A 280 -3.27 -11.35 -8.68
C ASN A 280 -3.19 -9.83 -8.92
N ILE A 281 -3.02 -9.43 -10.17
CA ILE A 281 -3.00 -8.03 -10.54
C ILE A 281 -4.44 -7.52 -10.49
N LYS A 282 -4.68 -6.46 -9.74
CA LYS A 282 -5.97 -5.77 -9.78
C LYS A 282 -5.86 -4.27 -9.62
N VAL A 283 -6.84 -3.58 -10.19
CA VAL A 283 -7.00 -2.13 -10.07
C VAL A 283 -8.35 -1.85 -9.44
N VAL A 284 -8.33 -1.24 -8.26
CA VAL A 284 -9.50 -1.01 -7.42
C VAL A 284 -9.75 0.48 -7.29
N HIS A 285 -10.97 0.91 -7.56
CA HIS A 285 -11.41 2.31 -7.40
C HIS A 285 -12.91 2.39 -7.13
N ARG A 286 -13.41 3.60 -6.90
CA ARG A 286 -14.84 3.92 -6.86
C ARG A 286 -15.38 4.33 -8.22
#